data_AF-A0A2K6SH50-F1
#
_entry.id   AF-A0A2K6SH50-F1
#
_cell.length_a   1.000
_cell.length_b   1.000
_cell.length_c   1.000
_cell.angle_alpha   90.00
_cell.angle_beta   90.00
_cell.angle_gamma   90.00
#
_symmetry.space_group_name_H-M   'P 1'
#
loop_
_entity.id
_entity.type
_entity.pdbx_description
1 polymer ?
#
loop_
_entity_poly.entity_id
_entity_poly.type
_entity_poly.pdbx_seq_one_letter_code
_entity_poly.pdbx_strand_id
1 'polypeptide(L)'
;MVLVEVLKRGLQQVSGHGGLRGYPRMLFRVNDVKIGTLVGEDKYGNKCCEDKNTVPPEWHRWLHSMTDDPPTVKPLTPHKFIWTTHKFNVTGTPDQYVSYSTARKKIQEWIPPSAPYK
;
A
#
# COMPACT_ATOMS: atom_id res chain seq x y z
N MET A 1 34.84 24.58 -9.84
CA MET A 1 33.71 25.53 -9.68
C MET A 1 32.47 24.74 -9.29
N VAL A 2 32.03 24.89 -8.03
CA VAL A 2 30.88 24.14 -7.45
C VAL A 2 29.61 24.25 -8.31
N LEU A 3 29.40 25.40 -8.96
CA LEU A 3 28.24 25.65 -9.82
C LEU A 3 28.13 24.66 -11.00
N VAL A 4 29.26 24.30 -11.63
CA VAL A 4 29.27 23.37 -12.76
C VAL A 4 28.89 21.97 -12.31
N GLU A 5 29.30 21.56 -11.12
CA GLU A 5 28.93 20.26 -10.54
C GLU A 5 27.44 20.22 -10.16
N VAL A 6 26.90 21.31 -9.62
CA VAL A 6 25.47 21.43 -9.31
C VAL A 6 24.62 21.32 -10.58
N LEU A 7 25.00 22.01 -11.66
CA LEU A 7 24.31 21.91 -12.95
C LEU A 7 24.37 20.50 -13.55
N LYS A 8 25.52 19.82 -13.44
CA LYS A 8 25.67 18.42 -13.87
C LYS A 8 24.73 17.49 -13.09
N ARG A 9 24.60 17.66 -11.76
CA ARG A 9 23.66 16.90 -10.93
C ARG A 9 22.20 17.15 -11.34
N GLY A 10 21.83 18.40 -11.64
CA GLY A 10 20.48 18.73 -12.13
C GLY A 10 20.15 18.10 -13.49
N LEU A 11 21.09 18.13 -14.44
CA LEU A 11 20.93 17.45 -15.73
C LEU A 11 20.84 15.92 -15.58
N GLN A 12 21.63 15.34 -14.68
CA GLN A 12 21.53 13.92 -14.33
C GLN A 12 20.18 13.57 -13.72
N GLN A 13 19.57 14.44 -12.89
CA GLN A 13 18.21 14.27 -12.37
C GLN A 13 17.16 14.18 -13.49
N VAL A 14 17.23 15.09 -14.45
CA VAL A 14 16.32 15.07 -15.61
C VAL A 14 16.49 13.79 -16.44
N SER A 15 17.74 13.38 -16.68
CA SER A 15 18.01 12.16 -17.45
C SER A 15 17.59 10.88 -16.72
N GLY A 16 17.85 10.78 -15.41
CA GLY A 16 17.57 9.58 -14.63
C GLY A 16 16.08 9.31 -14.37
N HIS A 17 15.22 10.33 -14.45
CA HIS A 17 13.76 10.16 -14.40
C HIS A 17 13.11 9.81 -15.75
N GLY A 18 13.91 9.53 -16.79
CA GLY A 18 13.38 9.26 -18.15
C GLY A 18 13.12 10.53 -18.96
N GLY A 19 13.91 11.58 -18.71
CA GLY A 19 13.91 12.81 -19.50
C GLY A 19 12.74 13.75 -19.20
N LEU A 20 12.45 14.62 -20.18
CA LEU A 20 11.47 15.72 -20.07
C LEU A 20 10.03 15.28 -19.82
N ARG A 21 9.68 14.01 -20.03
CA ARG A 21 8.33 13.47 -19.76
C ARG A 21 8.22 12.85 -18.36
N GLY A 22 9.27 12.19 -17.89
CA GLY A 22 9.27 11.56 -16.58
C GLY A 22 9.62 12.52 -15.44
N TYR A 23 10.48 13.52 -15.68
CA TYR A 23 10.83 14.52 -14.68
C TYR A 23 9.61 15.33 -14.17
N PRO A 24 8.72 15.88 -15.03
CA PRO A 24 7.51 16.54 -14.55
C PRO A 24 6.57 15.55 -13.85
N ARG A 25 6.49 14.30 -14.31
CA ARG A 25 5.65 13.28 -13.67
C ARG A 25 6.09 13.04 -12.23
N MET A 26 7.40 12.94 -11.98
CA MET A 26 7.94 12.76 -10.63
C MET A 26 7.74 14.03 -9.79
N LEU A 27 8.04 15.19 -10.35
CA LEU A 27 7.88 16.48 -9.67
C LEU A 27 6.43 16.73 -9.23
N PHE A 28 5.44 16.49 -10.09
CA PHE A 28 4.03 16.74 -9.75
C PHE A 28 3.37 15.63 -8.94
N ARG A 29 3.90 14.40 -8.97
CA ARG A 29 3.32 13.27 -8.23
C ARG A 29 3.94 13.10 -6.83
N VAL A 30 5.25 13.27 -6.71
CA VAL A 30 6.03 12.98 -5.48
C VAL A 30 6.60 14.25 -4.86
N ASN A 31 6.59 15.39 -5.56
CA ASN A 31 7.17 16.66 -5.11
C ASN A 31 8.68 16.60 -4.75
N ASP A 32 9.38 15.55 -5.18
CA ASP A 32 10.84 15.39 -5.06
C ASP A 32 11.40 14.87 -6.39
N VAL A 33 12.66 15.19 -6.69
CA VAL A 33 13.35 14.87 -7.96
C VAL A 33 14.67 14.14 -7.75
N LYS A 34 14.99 13.76 -6.51
CA LYS A 34 16.17 12.95 -6.21
C LYS A 34 16.03 11.60 -6.88
N ILE A 35 17.13 11.16 -7.49
CA ILE A 35 17.24 9.82 -8.04
C ILE A 35 17.77 8.90 -6.93
N GLY A 36 17.14 7.76 -6.77
CA GLY A 36 17.61 6.66 -5.93
C GLY A 36 17.77 5.37 -6.73
N THR A 37 18.45 4.40 -6.14
CA THR A 37 18.54 3.06 -6.70
C THR A 37 17.18 2.36 -6.56
N LEU A 38 16.69 1.78 -7.65
CA LEU A 38 15.48 0.96 -7.62
C LEU A 38 15.77 -0.37 -6.91
N VAL A 39 15.23 -0.56 -5.71
CA VAL A 39 15.44 -1.78 -4.90
C VAL A 39 14.49 -2.90 -5.31
N GLY A 40 13.29 -2.57 -5.78
CA GLY A 40 12.36 -3.51 -6.38
C GLY A 40 11.01 -2.89 -6.73
N GLU A 41 10.15 -3.72 -7.33
CA GLU A 41 8.78 -3.38 -7.66
C GLU A 41 7.85 -4.36 -6.93
N ASP A 42 6.74 -3.86 -6.38
CA ASP A 42 5.72 -4.73 -5.84
C ASP A 42 4.81 -5.30 -6.95
N LYS A 43 3.94 -6.25 -6.59
CA LYS A 43 2.96 -6.85 -7.51
C LYS A 43 1.94 -5.87 -8.11
N TYR A 44 1.88 -4.64 -7.61
CA TYR A 44 0.98 -3.57 -8.09
C TYR A 44 1.71 -2.58 -9.00
N GLY A 45 3.00 -2.79 -9.27
CA GLY A 45 3.82 -1.89 -10.07
C GLY A 45 4.27 -0.63 -9.33
N ASN A 46 4.15 -0.60 -7.99
CA ASN A 46 4.70 0.48 -7.19
C ASN A 46 6.21 0.30 -7.09
N LYS A 47 6.95 1.23 -7.69
CA LYS A 47 8.40 1.32 -7.59
C LYS A 47 8.75 1.98 -6.27
N CYS A 48 9.16 1.18 -5.28
CA CYS A 48 9.44 1.58 -3.89
C CYS A 48 8.60 2.75 -3.33
N CYS A 49 7.28 2.50 -3.30
CA CYS A 49 6.30 2.93 -2.30
C CYS A 49 6.15 4.44 -1.98
N GLU A 50 5.32 5.13 -2.75
CA GLU A 50 4.98 6.55 -2.55
C GLU A 50 4.07 6.80 -1.32
N ASP A 51 3.24 5.83 -0.90
CA ASP A 51 2.19 6.06 0.12
C ASP A 51 2.04 4.90 1.12
N LYS A 52 2.10 5.18 2.43
CA LYS A 52 2.08 4.19 3.54
C LYS A 52 0.90 3.20 3.52
N ASN A 53 -0.21 3.57 2.88
CA ASN A 53 -1.46 2.81 2.87
C ASN A 53 -1.63 1.88 1.66
N THR A 54 -0.83 2.08 0.61
CA THR A 54 -0.87 1.22 -0.60
C THR A 54 0.25 0.17 -0.57
N VAL A 55 1.13 0.22 0.43
CA VAL A 55 2.28 -0.68 0.56
C VAL A 55 1.85 -2.05 1.07
N PRO A 56 2.17 -3.14 0.36
CA PRO A 56 1.94 -4.48 0.88
C PRO A 56 2.79 -4.76 2.14
N PRO A 57 2.33 -5.67 3.03
CA PRO A 57 3.00 -5.89 4.32
C PRO A 57 4.48 -6.31 4.23
N GLU A 58 4.86 -6.99 3.15
CA GLU A 58 6.24 -7.42 2.88
C GLU A 58 7.19 -6.23 2.69
N TRP A 59 6.74 -5.20 1.97
CA TRP A 59 7.50 -3.98 1.69
C TRP A 59 7.39 -2.97 2.84
N HIS A 60 6.32 -3.03 3.63
CA HIS A 60 6.11 -2.14 4.78
C HIS A 60 7.24 -2.26 5.82
N ARG A 61 7.76 -3.47 6.07
CA ARG A 61 8.87 -3.68 7.02
C ARG A 61 10.14 -2.96 6.60
N TRP A 62 10.52 -3.09 5.33
CA TRP A 62 11.72 -2.49 4.78
C TRP A 62 11.60 -0.97 4.67
N LEU A 63 10.45 -0.47 4.20
CA LEU A 63 10.20 0.97 4.07
C LEU A 63 10.24 1.72 5.41
N HIS A 64 9.77 1.08 6.47
CA HIS A 64 9.78 1.64 7.83
C HIS A 64 11.04 1.31 8.62
N SER A 65 12.11 0.84 7.96
CA SER A 65 13.39 0.53 8.58
C SER A 65 13.30 -0.45 9.76
N MET A 66 12.31 -1.36 9.74
CA MET A 66 12.23 -2.46 10.72
C MET A 66 13.20 -3.60 10.38
N THR A 67 13.71 -3.63 9.15
CA THR A 67 14.64 -4.63 8.62
C THR A 67 15.48 -3.99 7.53
N ASP A 68 16.77 -4.32 7.49
CA ASP A 68 17.67 -3.85 6.43
C ASP A 68 17.41 -4.59 5.11
N ASP A 69 17.00 -5.86 5.20
CA ASP A 69 16.76 -6.71 4.04
C ASP A 69 15.40 -6.43 3.39
N PRO A 70 15.34 -6.12 2.08
CA PRO A 70 14.08 -5.99 1.36
C PRO A 70 13.43 -7.37 1.13
N PRO A 71 12.10 -7.41 0.87
CA PRO A 71 11.39 -8.67 0.66
C PRO A 71 11.86 -9.44 -0.58
N THR A 72 12.54 -8.78 -1.53
CA THR A 72 13.22 -9.43 -2.67
C THR A 72 14.35 -10.36 -2.23
N VAL A 73 15.08 -9.99 -1.16
CA VAL A 73 16.22 -10.76 -0.63
C VAL A 73 15.74 -11.79 0.39
N LYS A 74 14.83 -11.38 1.28
CA LYS A 74 14.23 -12.25 2.29
C LYS A 74 12.71 -12.23 2.17
N PRO A 75 12.11 -13.11 1.36
CA PRO A 75 10.66 -13.16 1.19
C PRO A 75 9.96 -13.59 2.48
N LEU A 76 8.70 -13.18 2.64
CA LEU A 76 7.88 -13.57 3.77
C LEU A 76 7.51 -15.05 3.66
N THR A 77 7.54 -15.78 4.78
CA THR A 77 7.09 -17.17 4.83
C THR A 77 5.62 -17.27 4.40
N PRO A 78 5.28 -18.05 3.36
CA PRO A 78 3.91 -18.15 2.89
C PRO A 78 3.06 -18.97 3.86
N HIS A 79 1.88 -18.45 4.21
CA HIS A 79 0.89 -19.16 5.00
C HIS A 79 -0.47 -19.11 4.30
N LYS A 80 -1.26 -20.19 4.44
CA LYS A 80 -2.58 -20.34 3.78
C LYS A 80 -3.61 -19.25 4.11
N PHE A 81 -3.46 -18.58 5.24
CA PHE A 81 -4.38 -17.53 5.70
C PHE A 81 -3.93 -16.12 5.31
N ILE A 82 -2.71 -15.97 4.79
CA ILE A 82 -2.21 -14.67 4.34
C ILE A 82 -2.92 -14.31 3.04
N TRP A 83 -3.40 -13.08 2.97
CA TRP A 83 -4.02 -12.55 1.76
C TRP A 83 -3.00 -12.46 0.61
N THR A 84 -3.33 -13.11 -0.51
CA THR A 84 -2.57 -13.03 -1.76
C THR A 84 -2.59 -11.62 -2.35
N THR A 85 -3.72 -10.92 -2.22
CA THR A 85 -3.92 -9.55 -2.68
C THR A 85 -4.11 -8.65 -1.46
N HIS A 86 -3.20 -7.70 -1.26
CA HIS A 86 -3.34 -6.65 -0.26
C HIS A 86 -4.51 -5.73 -0.60
N LYS A 87 -5.34 -5.39 0.40
CA LYS A 87 -6.45 -4.44 0.29
C LYS A 87 -6.03 -3.13 0.97
N PHE A 88 -6.04 -2.03 0.22
CA PHE A 88 -5.75 -0.69 0.73
C PHE A 88 -6.88 -0.19 1.66
N ASN A 89 -6.65 0.91 2.40
CA ASN A 89 -7.71 1.52 3.22
C ASN A 89 -8.95 1.86 2.38
N VAL A 90 -10.07 1.24 2.73
CA VAL A 90 -11.38 1.39 2.09
C VAL A 90 -12.35 2.27 2.87
N THR A 91 -11.88 3.02 3.87
CA THR A 91 -12.70 3.99 4.62
C THR A 91 -13.32 5.01 3.65
N GLY A 92 -14.63 5.24 3.76
CA GLY A 92 -15.37 6.15 2.89
C GLY A 92 -15.82 5.54 1.55
N THR A 93 -15.52 4.26 1.31
CA THR A 93 -16.05 3.49 0.17
C THR A 93 -17.17 2.55 0.61
N PRO A 94 -17.98 1.99 -0.31
CA PRO A 94 -18.98 0.97 0.05
C PRO A 94 -18.39 -0.26 0.74
N ASP A 95 -17.11 -0.55 0.50
CA ASP A 95 -16.37 -1.69 1.07
C ASP A 95 -15.76 -1.39 2.45
N GLN A 96 -16.13 -0.28 3.08
CA GLN A 96 -15.65 0.10 4.40
C GLN A 96 -16.11 -0.89 5.48
N TYR A 97 -15.32 -1.00 6.55
CA TYR A 97 -15.68 -1.84 7.68
C TYR A 97 -16.86 -1.23 8.44
N VAL A 98 -17.94 -2.00 8.60
CA VAL A 98 -19.09 -1.68 9.44
C VAL A 98 -19.18 -2.70 10.56
N SER A 99 -19.15 -2.23 11.81
CA SER A 99 -19.24 -3.10 12.97
C SER A 99 -20.65 -3.68 13.12
N TYR A 100 -20.71 -4.94 13.56
CA TYR A 100 -21.96 -5.61 13.91
C TYR A 100 -21.72 -6.52 15.12
N SER A 101 -22.81 -6.91 15.79
CA SER A 101 -22.73 -7.89 16.88
C SER A 101 -22.39 -9.27 16.29
N THR A 102 -21.21 -9.79 16.61
CA THR A 102 -20.83 -11.17 16.27
C THR A 102 -21.53 -12.22 17.16
N ALA A 103 -22.22 -11.78 18.21
CA ALA A 103 -23.00 -12.64 19.09
C ALA A 103 -24.38 -12.96 18.51
N ARG A 104 -24.80 -14.22 18.68
CA ARG A 104 -26.17 -14.68 18.38
C ARG A 104 -27.17 -14.20 19.44
N LYS A 105 -28.46 -14.15 19.08
CA LYS A 105 -29.55 -13.81 20.01
C LYS A 105 -29.53 -14.76 21.21
N LYS A 106 -29.49 -14.20 22.42
CA LYS A 106 -29.41 -14.97 23.67
C LYS A 106 -30.75 -15.57 24.09
N ILE A 107 -31.82 -14.80 23.94
CA ILE A 107 -33.17 -15.19 24.37
C ILE A 107 -33.97 -15.51 23.12
N GLN A 108 -34.52 -16.72 23.03
CA GLN A 108 -35.43 -17.09 21.95
C GLN A 108 -36.84 -16.64 22.31
N GLU A 109 -37.54 -16.05 21.35
CA GLU A 109 -38.93 -15.65 21.53
C GLU A 109 -39.83 -16.87 21.38
N TRP A 110 -40.89 -16.93 22.18
CA TRP A 110 -41.97 -17.87 21.92
C TRP A 110 -42.77 -17.39 20.71
N ILE A 111 -42.92 -18.25 19.70
CA ILE A 111 -43.71 -17.96 18.51
C ILE A 111 -45.12 -18.52 18.77
N PRO A 112 -46.17 -17.67 18.82
CA PRO A 112 -47.52 -18.14 19.09
C PRO A 112 -48.05 -19.03 17.94
N PRO A 113 -48.91 -20.01 18.25
CA PRO A 113 -49.59 -20.77 17.21
C PRO A 113 -50.53 -19.84 16.43
N SER A 114 -50.52 -19.97 15.09
CA SER A 114 -51.41 -19.20 14.21
C SER A 114 -52.87 -19.69 14.23
N ALA A 115 -53.14 -20.82 14.91
CA ALA A 115 -54.48 -21.37 14.98
C ALA A 115 -55.36 -20.53 15.93
N PRO A 116 -56.65 -20.33 15.60
CA PRO A 116 -57.58 -19.64 16.49
C PRO A 116 -57.75 -20.42 17.79
N TYR A 117 -57.88 -19.69 18.91
CA TYR A 117 -58.30 -20.30 20.17
C TYR A 117 -59.77 -20.69 20.03
N LYS A 118 -60.09 -21.94 20.37
CA LYS A 118 -61.47 -22.46 20.31
C LYS A 118 -62.31 -21.91 21.45
#